data_AF-A0A521ZT95-F1
#
_entry.id   AF-A0A521ZT95-F1
#
_cell.length_a   1.000
_cell.length_b   1.000
_cell.length_c   1.000
_cell.angle_alpha   90.00
_cell.angle_beta   90.00
_cell.angle_gamma   90.00
#
_symmetry.space_group_name_H-M   'P 1'
#
loop_
_entity.id
_entity.type
_entity.pdbx_description
1 polymer ?
#
loop_
_entity_poly.entity_id
_entity_poly.type
_entity_poly.pdbx_seq_one_letter_code
_entity_poly.pdbx_strand_id
1 'polypeptide(L)'
;MNQLVSKIGLKEGGKVHLVGHSMGSEIMATFAQRYPDKVSSLVLLNPAGVNEKEERFSLGGRFVGSGIKTSAEYSIRSAFSGEKDYEKEIWKHIPKTESPFARGRGSQRLSEVNRLSEGHLLEKIKDTKCPITYISGQLDTVYPPGGESDENSQLTRVIKSVGDESRIEKSVMAGLRHNTTIAPDEITAANIEHYLEKAEIEIKNEKEQRKKKIIALTKELGEIQESIPFSGIDPESYQKLKANDVELEGLCTPIDDLIQRFEKEGIKVVFGNDPESGNVFILPLGSDDVESDSVFPKHLQIDESMDSRLKELILASRS
;
A
#
# COMPACT_ATOMS: atom_id res chain seq x y z
N MET A 1 3.44 7.20 -7.73
CA MET A 1 2.34 6.68 -8.58
C MET A 1 2.76 5.49 -9.45
N ASN A 2 3.73 5.60 -10.37
CA ASN A 2 4.13 4.45 -11.22
C ASN A 2 4.52 3.19 -10.41
N GLN A 3 5.27 3.37 -9.32
CA GLN A 3 5.59 2.27 -8.40
C GLN A 3 4.36 1.65 -7.72
N LEU A 4 3.33 2.44 -7.40
CA LEU A 4 2.07 1.94 -6.82
C LEU A 4 1.28 1.14 -7.86
N VAL A 5 1.18 1.67 -9.08
CA VAL A 5 0.53 1.00 -10.22
C VAL A 5 1.23 -0.32 -10.57
N SER A 6 2.55 -0.41 -10.41
CA SER A 6 3.28 -1.68 -10.59
C SER A 6 2.98 -2.70 -9.48
N LYS A 7 2.66 -2.26 -8.27
CA LYS A 7 2.40 -3.14 -7.12
C LYS A 7 1.00 -3.72 -7.08
N ILE A 8 0.01 -3.07 -7.70
CA ILE A 8 -1.38 -3.54 -7.76
C ILE A 8 -1.58 -4.75 -8.70
N GLY A 9 -0.52 -5.25 -9.36
CA GLY A 9 -0.57 -6.51 -10.11
C GLY A 9 -1.47 -6.47 -11.34
N LEU A 10 -1.51 -5.35 -12.08
CA LEU A 10 -2.26 -5.28 -13.32
C LEU A 10 -1.79 -6.36 -14.30
N LYS A 11 -2.74 -7.02 -14.96
CA LYS A 11 -2.45 -7.91 -16.10
C LYS A 11 -1.72 -7.14 -17.20
N GLU A 12 -1.00 -7.84 -18.07
CA GLU A 12 -0.35 -7.24 -19.23
C GLU A 12 -1.38 -6.46 -20.07
N GLY A 13 -1.04 -5.22 -20.43
CA GLY A 13 -1.97 -4.29 -21.09
C GLY A 13 -3.06 -3.68 -20.21
N GLY A 14 -3.08 -3.99 -18.91
CA GLY A 14 -4.04 -3.46 -17.94
C GLY A 14 -3.89 -1.96 -17.72
N LYS A 15 -5.03 -1.27 -17.57
CA LYS A 15 -5.11 0.18 -17.37
C LYS A 15 -5.84 0.51 -16.08
N VAL A 16 -5.62 1.71 -15.56
CA VAL A 16 -6.29 2.23 -14.36
C VAL A 16 -7.20 3.42 -14.68
N HIS A 17 -8.27 3.55 -13.90
CA HIS A 17 -9.05 4.78 -13.82
C HIS A 17 -8.47 5.64 -12.71
N LEU A 18 -8.11 6.88 -13.02
CA LEU A 18 -7.52 7.79 -12.06
C LEU A 18 -8.57 8.79 -11.59
N VAL A 19 -8.68 8.98 -10.28
CA VAL A 19 -9.54 10.00 -9.68
C VAL A 19 -8.65 10.94 -8.89
N GLY A 20 -8.61 12.20 -9.31
CA GLY A 20 -7.89 13.25 -8.61
C GLY A 20 -8.86 14.23 -7.98
N HIS A 21 -8.73 14.49 -6.68
CA HIS A 21 -9.47 15.54 -5.99
C HIS A 21 -8.56 16.76 -5.74
N SER A 22 -9.06 17.98 -5.99
CA SER A 22 -8.31 19.22 -5.75
C SER A 22 -6.92 19.17 -6.41
N MET A 23 -5.83 19.37 -5.67
CA MET A 23 -4.45 19.21 -6.16
C MET A 23 -4.16 17.82 -6.75
N GLY A 24 -4.84 16.78 -6.26
CA GLY A 24 -4.76 15.43 -6.78
C GLY A 24 -5.11 15.34 -8.27
N SER A 25 -6.00 16.21 -8.77
CA SER A 25 -6.30 16.30 -10.20
C SER A 25 -5.06 16.58 -11.04
N GLU A 26 -4.22 17.51 -10.61
CA GLU A 26 -2.99 17.86 -11.31
C GLU A 26 -1.96 16.72 -11.25
N ILE A 27 -1.87 16.01 -10.12
CA ILE A 27 -0.98 14.85 -9.95
C ILE A 27 -1.41 13.72 -10.89
N MET A 28 -2.71 13.42 -10.95
CA MET A 28 -3.24 12.37 -11.83
C MET A 28 -3.13 12.75 -13.30
N ALA A 29 -3.39 14.01 -13.66
CA ALA A 29 -3.17 14.52 -15.01
C ALA A 29 -1.69 14.39 -15.44
N THR A 30 -0.75 14.72 -14.54
CA THR A 30 0.69 14.52 -14.79
C THR A 30 1.01 13.06 -15.12
N PHE A 31 0.39 12.12 -14.39
CA PHE A 31 0.59 10.70 -14.64
C PHE A 31 -0.06 10.25 -15.96
N ALA A 32 -1.28 10.68 -16.25
CA ALA A 32 -1.99 10.38 -17.49
C ALA A 32 -1.26 10.90 -18.72
N GLN A 33 -0.66 12.10 -18.64
CA GLN A 33 0.16 12.66 -19.70
C GLN A 33 1.43 11.82 -19.94
N ARG A 34 2.11 11.41 -18.87
CA ARG A 34 3.39 10.68 -18.96
C ARG A 34 3.23 9.20 -19.31
N TYR A 35 2.11 8.59 -18.93
CA TYR A 35 1.85 7.16 -19.10
C TYR A 35 0.46 6.91 -19.72
N PRO A 36 0.18 7.42 -20.93
CA PRO A 36 -1.15 7.37 -21.53
C PRO A 36 -1.65 5.94 -21.75
N ASP A 37 -0.74 4.99 -22.03
CA ASP A 37 -1.10 3.59 -22.26
C ASP A 37 -1.47 2.84 -20.98
N LYS A 38 -1.23 3.43 -19.81
CA LYS A 38 -1.61 2.86 -18.50
C LYS A 38 -2.90 3.43 -17.95
N VAL A 39 -3.51 4.43 -18.59
CA VAL A 39 -4.67 5.14 -18.07
C VAL A 39 -5.88 4.92 -18.97
N SER A 40 -6.97 4.44 -18.38
CA SER A 40 -8.23 4.22 -19.07
C SER A 40 -9.12 5.46 -19.06
N SER A 41 -9.16 6.19 -17.95
CA SER A 41 -9.86 7.48 -17.83
C SER A 41 -9.29 8.32 -16.68
N LEU A 42 -9.60 9.62 -16.70
CA LEU A 42 -9.20 10.58 -15.69
C LEU A 42 -10.41 11.34 -15.16
N VAL A 43 -10.66 11.31 -13.85
CA VAL A 43 -11.69 12.09 -13.17
C VAL A 43 -11.03 13.27 -12.45
N LEU A 44 -11.48 14.48 -12.77
CA LEU A 44 -11.08 15.74 -12.17
C LEU A 44 -12.18 16.19 -11.20
N LEU A 45 -12.01 15.87 -9.91
CA LEU A 45 -12.98 16.20 -8.87
C LEU A 45 -12.58 17.49 -8.14
N ASN A 46 -13.39 18.54 -8.25
CA ASN A 46 -13.08 19.88 -7.75
C ASN A 46 -11.64 20.30 -8.07
N PRO A 47 -11.21 20.26 -9.34
CA PRO A 47 -9.80 20.33 -9.68
C PRO A 47 -9.17 21.68 -9.34
N ALA A 48 -7.95 21.62 -8.82
CA ALA A 48 -7.11 22.79 -8.61
C ALA A 48 -6.12 23.00 -9.78
N GLY A 49 -5.49 24.18 -9.83
CA GLY A 49 -4.46 24.48 -10.86
C GLY A 49 -5.01 24.73 -12.26
N VAL A 50 -6.28 25.15 -12.38
CA VAL A 50 -6.93 25.53 -13.65
C VAL A 50 -6.55 26.95 -14.11
N ASN A 51 -6.08 27.81 -13.19
CA ASN A 51 -5.71 29.19 -13.49
C ASN A 51 -4.21 29.29 -13.86
N GLU A 52 -3.85 30.03 -14.91
CA GLU A 52 -2.47 30.15 -15.43
C GLU A 52 -1.45 30.70 -14.41
N LYS A 53 -1.92 31.46 -13.42
CA LYS A 53 -1.16 31.82 -12.21
C LYS A 53 -2.09 32.42 -11.17
N GLU A 54 -2.15 31.85 -9.97
CA GLU A 54 -2.88 32.48 -8.86
C GLU A 54 -1.94 33.21 -7.92
N GLU A 55 -2.35 34.38 -7.42
CA GLU A 55 -1.60 35.04 -6.35
C GLU A 55 -1.66 34.20 -5.07
N ARG A 56 -0.49 33.89 -4.53
CA ARG A 56 -0.35 33.04 -3.33
C ARG A 56 -1.15 33.57 -2.14
N PHE A 57 -1.24 34.89 -2.00
CA PHE A 57 -2.01 35.54 -0.94
C PHE A 57 -3.51 35.38 -1.13
N SER A 58 -4.03 35.50 -2.35
CA SER A 58 -5.45 35.29 -2.62
C SER A 58 -5.84 33.83 -2.45
N LEU A 59 -4.98 32.90 -2.89
CA LEU A 59 -5.20 31.47 -2.73
C LEU A 59 -5.17 31.07 -1.25
N GLY A 60 -4.17 31.53 -0.50
CA GLY A 60 -4.11 31.35 0.96
C GLY A 60 -5.33 31.94 1.67
N GLY A 61 -5.80 33.12 1.25
CA GLY A 61 -7.01 33.75 1.75
C GLY A 61 -8.29 32.93 1.49
N ARG A 62 -8.42 32.30 0.32
CA ARG A 62 -9.55 31.40 0.00
C ARG A 62 -9.50 30.10 0.79
N PHE A 63 -8.33 29.49 0.96
CA PHE A 63 -8.17 28.30 1.80
C PHE A 63 -8.47 28.61 3.27
N VAL A 64 -8.00 29.74 3.78
CA VAL A 64 -8.29 30.18 5.15
C VAL A 64 -9.75 30.59 5.31
N GLY A 65 -10.33 31.32 4.36
CA GLY A 65 -11.74 31.75 4.41
C GLY A 65 -12.74 30.61 4.20
N SER A 66 -12.35 29.58 3.44
CA SER A 66 -13.14 28.35 3.29
C SER A 66 -12.98 27.39 4.47
N GLY A 67 -11.86 27.47 5.21
CA GLY A 67 -11.56 26.65 6.39
C GLY A 67 -11.73 27.35 7.75
N ILE A 68 -11.97 28.66 7.81
CA ILE A 68 -12.20 29.43 9.04
C ILE A 68 -13.54 30.16 8.93
N LYS A 69 -14.53 29.62 9.66
CA LYS A 69 -15.81 30.23 10.00
C LYS A 69 -16.71 30.60 8.82
N THR A 70 -17.62 29.69 8.49
CA THR A 70 -19.00 30.12 8.24
C THR A 70 -19.93 29.20 9.00
N SER A 71 -20.98 29.76 9.63
CA SER A 71 -22.10 29.02 10.21
C SER A 71 -22.65 27.93 9.29
N ALA A 72 -22.38 27.96 7.99
CA ALA A 72 -22.70 26.91 7.05
C ALA A 72 -21.93 25.59 7.28
N GLU A 73 -20.71 25.59 7.80
CA GLU A 73 -20.04 24.35 8.22
C GLU A 73 -20.74 23.74 9.44
N TYR A 74 -21.24 24.59 10.35
CA TYR A 74 -22.08 24.19 11.47
C TYR A 74 -23.50 23.76 11.05
N SER A 75 -24.07 24.39 10.01
CA SER A 75 -25.40 24.09 9.46
C SER A 75 -25.38 22.87 8.53
N ILE A 76 -24.33 22.65 7.76
CA ILE A 76 -24.09 21.43 6.96
C ILE A 76 -23.69 20.29 7.89
N ARG A 77 -22.84 20.52 8.91
CA ARG A 77 -22.66 19.57 10.02
C ARG A 77 -24.00 19.24 10.64
N SER A 78 -24.83 20.21 11.05
CA SER A 78 -26.17 19.93 11.61
C SER A 78 -27.14 19.24 10.64
N ALA A 79 -27.03 19.50 9.33
CA ALA A 79 -27.92 18.94 8.31
C ALA A 79 -27.51 17.51 7.87
N PHE A 80 -26.23 17.15 8.02
CA PHE A 80 -25.69 15.81 7.74
C PHE A 80 -25.31 15.02 9.02
N SER A 81 -25.33 15.63 10.20
CA SER A 81 -25.19 14.97 11.52
C SER A 81 -26.51 14.36 11.97
N GLY A 82 -27.11 13.55 11.10
CA GLY A 82 -28.38 12.87 11.38
C GLY A 82 -28.33 11.97 12.61
N GLU A 83 -27.15 11.53 13.05
CA GLU A 83 -26.99 10.77 14.29
C GLU A 83 -25.74 11.21 15.04
N LYS A 84 -25.93 11.82 16.22
CA LYS A 84 -24.85 12.12 17.19
C LYS A 84 -24.05 10.88 17.59
N ASP A 85 -24.61 9.70 17.36
CA ASP A 85 -24.00 8.41 17.66
C ASP A 85 -23.04 7.95 16.55
N TYR A 86 -23.29 8.32 15.28
CA TYR A 86 -22.42 7.99 14.16
C TYR A 86 -21.06 8.72 14.25
N GLU A 87 -21.06 10.01 14.58
CA GLU A 87 -19.82 10.75 14.84
C GLU A 87 -19.06 10.16 16.04
N LYS A 88 -19.75 9.83 17.14
CA LYS A 88 -19.11 9.23 18.33
C LYS A 88 -18.46 7.89 18.04
N GLU A 89 -19.06 7.05 17.20
CA GLU A 89 -18.45 5.77 16.82
C GLU A 89 -17.23 5.97 15.92
N ILE A 90 -17.30 6.89 14.95
CA ILE A 90 -16.16 7.20 14.07
C ILE A 90 -14.98 7.77 14.85
N TRP A 91 -15.23 8.68 15.80
CA TRP A 91 -14.18 9.27 16.64
C TRP A 91 -13.42 8.27 17.52
N LYS A 92 -13.96 7.06 17.75
CA LYS A 92 -13.23 5.97 18.45
C LYS A 92 -12.18 5.31 17.56
N HIS A 93 -12.31 5.44 16.24
CA HIS A 93 -11.48 4.78 15.24
C HIS A 93 -10.57 5.75 14.47
N ILE A 94 -10.76 7.06 14.64
CA ILE A 94 -9.83 8.06 14.15
C ILE A 94 -8.67 8.17 15.15
N PRO A 95 -7.44 7.76 14.79
CA PRO A 95 -6.30 7.99 15.66
C PRO A 95 -6.16 9.49 15.90
N LYS A 96 -5.78 9.88 17.12
CA LYS A 96 -5.46 11.28 17.45
C LYS A 96 -4.12 11.70 16.84
N THR A 97 -3.91 11.39 15.57
CA THR A 97 -2.76 11.87 14.83
C THR A 97 -2.90 13.37 14.62
N GLU A 98 -1.76 14.05 14.66
CA GLU A 98 -1.67 15.44 14.25
C GLU A 98 -2.20 15.54 12.82
N SER A 99 -3.33 16.25 12.66
CA SER A 99 -3.96 16.51 11.37
C SER A 99 -2.90 16.78 10.29
N PRO A 100 -3.13 16.44 9.01
CA PRO A 100 -2.30 16.97 7.92
C PRO A 100 -2.25 18.52 7.93
N PHE A 101 -3.17 19.17 8.66
CA PHE A 101 -3.18 20.58 9.01
C PHE A 101 -2.57 20.91 10.39
N ALA A 102 -1.68 20.08 10.93
CA ALA A 102 -0.91 20.37 12.13
C ALA A 102 0.14 21.46 11.90
N ARG A 103 0.45 22.21 12.96
CA ARG A 103 1.32 23.39 12.93
C ARG A 103 2.74 23.11 12.40
N GLY A 104 3.21 21.87 12.48
CA GLY A 104 4.56 21.46 12.03
C GLY A 104 4.77 21.36 10.51
N ARG A 105 3.71 21.37 9.68
CA ARG A 105 3.82 21.13 8.22
C ARG A 105 3.89 22.40 7.35
N GLY A 106 4.32 23.52 7.92
CA GLY A 106 4.33 24.82 7.23
C GLY A 106 5.12 24.83 5.90
N SER A 107 6.27 24.16 5.86
CA SER A 107 7.09 24.04 4.64
C SER A 107 6.39 23.27 3.53
N GLN A 108 5.70 22.18 3.87
CA GLN A 108 4.93 21.39 2.92
C GLN A 108 3.75 22.20 2.38
N ARG A 109 2.99 22.90 3.23
CA ARG A 109 1.88 23.75 2.78
C ARG A 109 2.36 24.84 1.84
N LEU A 110 3.51 25.44 2.12
CA LEU A 110 4.10 26.43 1.23
C LEU A 110 4.45 25.81 -0.13
N SER A 111 4.98 24.59 -0.15
CA SER A 111 5.23 23.85 -1.39
C SER A 111 3.95 23.49 -2.15
N GLU A 112 2.89 23.09 -1.45
CA GLU A 112 1.57 22.77 -2.04
C GLU A 112 0.93 24.03 -2.63
N VAL A 113 0.93 25.14 -1.89
CA VAL A 113 0.45 26.45 -2.37
C VAL A 113 1.26 26.92 -3.57
N ASN A 114 2.59 26.75 -3.56
CA ASN A 114 3.43 27.11 -4.69
C ASN A 114 3.03 26.31 -5.93
N ARG A 115 2.88 24.99 -5.80
CA ARG A 115 2.51 24.11 -6.92
C ARG A 115 1.10 24.39 -7.45
N LEU A 116 0.14 24.61 -6.55
CA LEU A 116 -1.22 25.02 -6.90
C LEU A 116 -1.25 26.37 -7.65
N SER A 117 -0.38 27.30 -7.25
CA SER A 117 -0.30 28.62 -7.88
C SER A 117 0.31 28.60 -9.29
N GLU A 118 0.96 27.50 -9.69
CA GLU A 118 1.62 27.36 -10.99
C GLU A 118 0.67 26.96 -12.13
N GLY A 119 -0.52 26.43 -11.84
CA GLY A 119 -1.58 26.39 -12.86
C GLY A 119 -1.44 25.34 -13.98
N HIS A 120 -0.64 24.30 -13.77
CA HIS A 120 -0.25 23.39 -14.85
C HIS A 120 -1.31 22.36 -15.26
N LEU A 121 -2.51 22.36 -14.67
CA LEU A 121 -3.49 21.32 -14.98
C LEU A 121 -3.92 21.36 -16.44
N LEU A 122 -4.18 22.57 -16.98
CA LEU A 122 -4.64 22.74 -18.36
C LEU A 122 -3.61 22.27 -19.38
N GLU A 123 -2.33 22.58 -19.15
CA GLU A 123 -1.25 22.09 -20.03
C GLU A 123 -1.19 20.55 -20.03
N LYS A 124 -1.37 19.93 -18.86
CA LYS A 124 -1.28 18.48 -18.70
C LYS A 124 -2.43 17.75 -19.38
N ILE A 125 -3.67 18.24 -19.24
CA ILE A 125 -4.84 17.54 -19.79
C ILE A 125 -4.96 17.67 -21.31
N LYS A 126 -4.43 18.75 -21.89
CA LYS A 126 -4.40 19.00 -23.34
C LYS A 126 -3.79 17.83 -24.13
N ASP A 127 -2.71 17.25 -23.61
CA ASP A 127 -1.98 16.17 -24.30
C ASP A 127 -2.43 14.76 -23.87
N THR A 128 -3.36 14.65 -22.93
CA THR A 128 -3.89 13.33 -22.55
C THR A 128 -4.67 12.72 -23.70
N LYS A 129 -4.70 11.39 -23.79
CA LYS A 129 -5.47 10.65 -24.80
C LYS A 129 -6.73 9.98 -24.24
N CYS A 130 -6.85 9.88 -22.92
CA CYS A 130 -7.97 9.21 -22.28
C CYS A 130 -9.21 10.14 -22.19
N PRO A 131 -10.41 9.57 -22.04
CA PRO A 131 -11.60 10.30 -21.63
C PRO A 131 -11.40 10.98 -20.26
N ILE A 132 -12.02 12.14 -20.11
CA ILE A 132 -11.97 12.96 -18.89
C ILE A 132 -13.38 13.13 -18.34
N THR A 133 -13.55 13.00 -17.03
CA THR A 133 -14.78 13.38 -16.33
C THR A 133 -14.48 14.56 -15.42
N TYR A 134 -15.08 15.72 -15.66
CA TYR A 134 -15.01 16.87 -14.78
C TYR A 134 -16.20 16.85 -13.81
N ILE A 135 -15.90 16.87 -12.51
CA ILE A 135 -16.91 16.93 -11.46
C ILE A 135 -16.57 18.10 -10.55
N SER A 136 -17.52 18.99 -10.30
CA SER A 136 -17.32 20.09 -9.34
C SER A 136 -18.57 20.40 -8.52
N GLY A 137 -18.40 20.91 -7.31
CA GLY A 137 -19.48 21.39 -6.47
C GLY A 137 -19.94 22.79 -6.85
N GLN A 138 -21.25 22.99 -6.97
CA GLN A 138 -21.82 24.30 -7.29
C GLN A 138 -21.46 25.40 -6.27
N LEU A 139 -21.27 25.03 -5.01
CA LEU A 139 -20.93 25.91 -3.90
C LEU A 139 -19.43 25.89 -3.58
N ASP A 140 -18.60 25.44 -4.52
CA ASP A 140 -17.15 25.49 -4.38
C ASP A 140 -16.65 26.94 -4.33
N THR A 141 -16.16 27.37 -3.17
CA THR A 141 -15.65 28.72 -2.95
C THR A 141 -14.14 28.83 -3.15
N VAL A 142 -13.45 27.71 -3.36
CA VAL A 142 -11.99 27.68 -3.54
C VAL A 142 -11.67 27.68 -5.04
N TYR A 143 -12.32 26.77 -5.77
CA TYR A 143 -12.21 26.57 -7.20
C TYR A 143 -13.61 26.49 -7.83
N PRO A 144 -14.36 27.60 -7.87
CA PRO A 144 -15.72 27.61 -8.39
C PRO A 144 -15.76 27.12 -9.84
N PRO A 145 -16.70 26.21 -10.20
CA PRO A 145 -16.79 25.70 -11.56
C PRO A 145 -17.14 26.79 -12.57
N GLY A 146 -17.97 27.75 -12.14
CA GLY A 146 -18.62 28.75 -12.99
C GLY A 146 -19.56 28.12 -14.03
N GLY A 147 -20.04 28.94 -14.97
CA GLY A 147 -20.96 28.48 -16.03
C GLY A 147 -20.23 28.15 -17.34
N GLU A 148 -20.81 27.28 -18.17
CA GLU A 148 -20.28 26.97 -19.50
C GLU A 148 -20.28 28.17 -20.46
N SER A 149 -21.18 29.14 -20.21
CA SER A 149 -21.24 30.39 -20.98
C SER A 149 -20.22 31.44 -20.52
N ASP A 150 -19.54 31.22 -19.40
CA ASP A 150 -18.51 32.12 -18.89
C ASP A 150 -17.15 31.62 -19.37
N GLU A 151 -16.50 32.38 -20.25
CA GLU A 151 -15.20 32.03 -20.82
C GLU A 151 -14.07 31.95 -19.78
N ASN A 152 -14.27 32.61 -18.64
CA ASN A 152 -13.33 32.62 -17.52
C ASN A 152 -13.64 31.54 -16.48
N SER A 153 -14.74 30.80 -16.66
CA SER A 153 -15.09 29.71 -15.74
C SER A 153 -14.06 28.59 -15.79
N GLN A 154 -13.96 27.81 -14.72
CA GLN A 154 -13.05 26.68 -14.71
C GLN A 154 -13.50 25.60 -15.67
N LEU A 155 -14.81 25.32 -15.68
CA LEU A 155 -15.39 24.32 -16.57
C LEU A 155 -15.07 24.65 -18.04
N THR A 156 -15.30 25.89 -18.47
CA THR A 156 -15.02 26.32 -19.85
C THR A 156 -13.54 26.19 -20.20
N ARG A 157 -12.64 26.53 -19.27
CA ARG A 157 -11.19 26.42 -19.53
C ARG A 157 -10.70 24.99 -19.60
N VAL A 158 -11.25 24.10 -18.77
CA VAL A 158 -11.00 22.65 -18.88
C VAL A 158 -11.50 22.14 -20.24
N ILE A 159 -12.72 22.48 -20.64
CA ILE A 159 -13.28 22.09 -21.95
C ILE A 159 -12.38 22.58 -23.10
N LYS A 160 -12.04 23.88 -23.11
CA LYS A 160 -11.16 24.48 -24.13
C LYS A 160 -9.78 23.81 -24.19
N SER A 161 -9.23 23.45 -23.04
CA SER A 161 -7.92 22.80 -22.93
C SER A 161 -7.91 21.37 -23.46
N VAL A 162 -8.97 20.59 -23.22
CA VAL A 162 -9.11 19.24 -23.79
C VAL A 162 -9.21 19.28 -25.32
N GLY A 163 -9.80 20.34 -25.88
CA GLY A 163 -9.84 20.59 -27.33
C GLY A 163 -10.76 19.65 -28.13
N ASP A 164 -11.41 18.71 -27.45
CA ASP A 164 -12.38 17.75 -28.01
C ASP A 164 -13.48 17.51 -26.97
N GLU A 165 -14.64 18.12 -27.18
CA GLU A 165 -15.78 18.02 -26.27
C GLU A 165 -16.32 16.58 -26.14
N SER A 166 -16.13 15.73 -27.14
CA SER A 166 -16.58 14.33 -27.08
C SER A 166 -15.81 13.50 -26.05
N ARG A 167 -14.63 13.98 -25.63
CA ARG A 167 -13.76 13.34 -24.65
C ARG A 167 -14.02 13.79 -23.22
N ILE A 168 -14.95 14.73 -22.99
CA ILE A 168 -15.22 15.26 -21.66
C ILE A 168 -16.67 15.06 -21.24
N GLU A 169 -16.86 14.31 -20.16
CA GLU A 169 -18.11 14.30 -19.40
C GLU A 169 -18.03 15.35 -18.29
N LYS A 170 -19.15 16.03 -18.01
CA LYS A 170 -19.19 17.14 -17.05
C LYS A 170 -20.37 17.01 -16.10
N SER A 171 -20.12 17.22 -14.80
CA SER A 171 -21.13 17.23 -13.75
C SER A 171 -20.85 18.33 -12.74
N VAL A 172 -21.72 19.33 -12.68
CA VAL A 172 -21.70 20.33 -11.60
C VAL A 172 -22.80 19.97 -10.60
N MET A 173 -22.39 19.48 -9.44
CA MET A 173 -23.28 18.93 -8.44
C MET A 173 -23.87 20.04 -7.56
N ALA A 174 -25.20 20.15 -7.58
CA ALA A 174 -25.92 21.13 -6.78
C ALA A 174 -25.68 20.91 -5.27
N GLY A 175 -25.47 22.00 -4.53
CA GLY A 175 -25.33 21.97 -3.07
C GLY A 175 -23.98 21.47 -2.52
N LEU A 176 -23.03 21.08 -3.37
CA LEU A 176 -21.72 20.61 -2.94
C LEU A 176 -20.66 21.74 -2.92
N ARG A 177 -19.77 21.71 -1.93
CA ARG A 177 -18.63 22.65 -1.76
C ARG A 177 -17.31 22.02 -2.25
N HIS A 178 -16.21 22.80 -2.31
CA HIS A 178 -14.87 22.34 -2.76
C HIS A 178 -14.42 21.03 -2.12
N ASN A 179 -14.67 20.97 -0.82
CA ASN A 179 -14.32 19.84 0.00
C ASN A 179 -15.59 19.04 0.27
N THR A 180 -16.04 18.28 -0.71
CA THR A 180 -17.01 17.16 -0.55
C THR A 180 -16.49 16.03 0.34
N THR A 181 -15.42 16.30 1.09
CA THR A 181 -14.27 15.44 1.28
C THR A 181 -13.58 15.82 2.59
N ILE A 182 -13.62 17.06 3.09
CA ILE A 182 -13.05 17.36 4.43
C ILE A 182 -13.79 16.66 5.58
N ALA A 183 -15.09 16.40 5.48
CA ALA A 183 -15.74 15.57 6.50
C ALA A 183 -15.45 14.07 6.31
N PRO A 184 -15.52 13.47 5.10
CA PRO A 184 -15.26 12.04 4.89
C PRO A 184 -13.78 11.62 4.69
N ASP A 185 -12.85 12.51 4.39
CA ASP A 185 -11.46 12.16 4.04
C ASP A 185 -10.56 12.13 5.26
N GLU A 186 -10.82 12.93 6.29
CA GLU A 186 -10.23 12.70 7.60
C GLU A 186 -10.69 11.33 8.13
N ILE A 187 -11.95 10.96 7.86
CA ILE A 187 -12.51 9.65 8.18
C ILE A 187 -11.88 8.54 7.31
N THR A 188 -11.68 8.78 6.02
CA THR A 188 -11.14 7.77 5.08
C THR A 188 -9.64 7.58 5.26
N ALA A 189 -8.87 8.65 5.45
CA ALA A 189 -7.44 8.58 5.75
C ALA A 189 -7.20 7.91 7.11
N ALA A 190 -8.00 8.25 8.12
CA ALA A 190 -8.00 7.56 9.41
C ALA A 190 -8.38 6.07 9.28
N ASN A 191 -9.37 5.74 8.44
CA ASN A 191 -9.73 4.36 8.18
C ASN A 191 -8.60 3.58 7.51
N ILE A 192 -7.90 4.16 6.52
CA ILE A 192 -6.77 3.51 5.87
C ILE A 192 -5.64 3.27 6.87
N GLU A 193 -5.29 4.26 7.70
CA GLU A 193 -4.25 4.11 8.73
C GLU A 193 -4.65 3.07 9.78
N HIS A 194 -5.90 3.07 10.25
CA HIS A 194 -6.45 2.06 11.17
C HIS A 194 -6.45 0.65 10.59
N TYR A 195 -6.81 0.49 9.32
CA TYR A 195 -6.77 -0.82 8.65
C TYR A 195 -5.33 -1.28 8.40
N LEU A 196 -4.38 -0.37 8.15
CA LEU A 196 -2.96 -0.70 8.07
C LEU A 196 -2.41 -1.11 9.43
N GLU A 197 -2.73 -0.39 10.51
CA GLU A 197 -2.31 -0.73 11.87
C GLU A 197 -2.90 -2.08 12.30
N LYS A 198 -4.19 -2.32 12.04
CA LYS A 198 -4.82 -3.63 12.30
C LYS A 198 -4.16 -4.75 11.51
N ALA A 199 -3.90 -4.53 10.21
CA ALA A 199 -3.20 -5.52 9.40
C ALA A 199 -1.78 -5.78 9.91
N GLU A 200 -1.06 -4.74 10.36
CA GLU A 200 0.27 -4.91 10.97
C GLU A 200 0.21 -5.68 12.29
N ILE A 201 -0.80 -5.43 13.14
CA ILE A 201 -1.03 -6.17 14.38
C ILE A 201 -1.39 -7.62 14.09
N GLU A 202 -2.26 -7.88 13.10
CA GLU A 202 -2.64 -9.23 12.67
C GLU A 202 -1.41 -9.98 12.14
N ILE A 203 -0.63 -9.38 11.24
CA ILE A 203 0.63 -9.95 10.74
C ILE A 203 1.60 -10.24 11.89
N LYS A 204 1.72 -9.32 12.85
CA LYS A 204 2.59 -9.52 14.02
C LYS A 204 2.10 -10.68 14.89
N ASN A 205 0.79 -10.76 15.15
CA ASN A 205 0.20 -11.82 15.94
C ASN A 205 0.32 -13.18 15.23
N GLU A 206 0.11 -13.24 13.92
CA GLU A 206 0.31 -14.44 13.10
C GLU A 206 1.77 -14.90 13.14
N LYS A 207 2.73 -13.97 13.01
CA LYS A 207 4.16 -14.27 13.14
C LYS A 207 4.50 -14.82 14.52
N GLU A 208 3.98 -14.24 15.59
CA GLU A 208 4.20 -14.72 16.96
C GLU A 208 3.56 -16.09 17.21
N GLN A 209 2.33 -16.33 16.74
CA GLN A 209 1.67 -17.63 16.84
C GLN A 209 2.43 -18.70 16.06
N ARG A 210 2.85 -18.37 14.83
CA ARG A 210 3.65 -19.24 13.99
C ARG A 210 5.00 -19.56 14.64
N LYS A 211 5.68 -18.57 15.21
CA LYS A 211 6.92 -18.76 15.96
C LYS A 211 6.73 -19.72 17.13
N LYS A 212 5.69 -19.53 17.93
CA LYS A 212 5.34 -20.45 19.04
C LYS A 212 5.07 -21.86 18.54
N LYS A 213 4.38 -22.01 17.40
CA LYS A 213 4.11 -23.31 16.79
C LYS A 213 5.40 -23.99 16.33
N ILE A 214 6.31 -23.25 15.67
CA ILE A 214 7.63 -23.75 15.26
C ILE A 214 8.39 -24.25 16.49
N ILE A 215 8.47 -23.44 17.55
CA ILE A 215 9.17 -23.82 18.79
C ILE A 215 8.58 -25.09 19.41
N ALA A 216 7.25 -25.18 19.51
CA ALA A 216 6.58 -26.36 20.05
C ALA A 216 6.88 -27.63 19.24
N LEU A 217 6.75 -27.57 17.91
CA LEU A 217 7.03 -28.70 17.01
C LEU A 217 8.49 -29.12 17.08
N THR A 218 9.42 -28.16 17.11
CA THR A 218 10.85 -28.46 17.23
C THR A 218 11.18 -29.14 18.54
N LYS A 219 10.55 -28.74 19.65
CA LYS A 219 10.73 -29.41 20.94
C LYS A 219 10.23 -30.85 20.89
N GLU A 220 9.02 -31.07 20.36
CA GLU A 220 8.44 -32.41 20.23
C GLU A 220 9.27 -33.33 19.32
N LEU A 221 9.83 -32.79 18.23
CA LEU A 221 10.67 -33.53 17.30
C LEU A 221 12.08 -33.78 17.88
N GLY A 222 12.63 -32.85 18.65
CA GLY A 222 13.94 -33.00 19.29
C GLY A 222 13.95 -33.99 20.47
N GLU A 223 12.80 -34.26 21.08
CA GLU A 223 12.64 -35.30 22.11
C GLU A 223 12.61 -36.73 21.53
N ILE A 224 12.44 -36.87 20.21
CA ILE A 224 12.50 -38.17 19.53
C ILE A 224 13.97 -38.60 19.47
N GLN A 225 14.28 -39.67 20.20
CA GLN A 225 15.62 -40.28 20.17
C GLN A 225 15.85 -41.18 18.95
N GLU A 226 14.84 -41.34 18.10
CA GLU A 226 14.86 -42.17 16.89
C GLU A 226 15.16 -41.34 15.64
N SER A 227 15.79 -42.00 14.66
CA SER A 227 16.07 -41.45 13.34
C SER A 227 14.79 -41.07 12.60
N ILE A 228 14.63 -39.82 12.18
CA ILE A 228 13.57 -39.43 11.26
C ILE A 228 14.03 -39.74 9.82
N PRO A 229 13.24 -40.44 8.99
CA PRO A 229 13.59 -40.67 7.59
C PRO A 229 13.76 -39.35 6.82
N PHE A 230 14.79 -39.28 5.98
CA PHE A 230 15.02 -38.14 5.10
C PHE A 230 14.14 -38.20 3.85
N SER A 231 13.40 -37.13 3.57
CA SER A 231 12.47 -37.03 2.43
C SER A 231 13.09 -36.43 1.17
N GLY A 232 14.36 -36.03 1.20
CA GLY A 232 15.02 -35.30 0.12
C GLY A 232 14.96 -33.77 0.27
N ILE A 233 15.75 -33.06 -0.53
CA ILE A 233 15.72 -31.59 -0.64
C ILE A 233 14.82 -31.17 -1.80
N ASP A 234 14.00 -30.15 -1.57
CA ASP A 234 13.21 -29.50 -2.60
C ASP A 234 14.11 -29.05 -3.78
N PRO A 235 13.78 -29.35 -5.04
CA PRO A 235 14.68 -29.10 -6.17
C PRO A 235 15.14 -27.64 -6.30
N GLU A 236 14.28 -26.66 -6.01
CA GLU A 236 14.64 -25.24 -6.05
C GLU A 236 15.61 -24.88 -4.92
N SER A 237 15.34 -25.42 -3.72
CA SER A 237 16.22 -25.25 -2.56
C SER A 237 17.59 -25.89 -2.79
N TYR A 238 17.63 -27.08 -3.42
CA TYR A 238 18.88 -27.77 -3.76
C TYR A 238 19.77 -26.92 -4.67
N GLN A 239 19.21 -26.36 -5.75
CA GLN A 239 19.99 -25.51 -6.68
C GLN A 239 20.59 -24.30 -5.97
N LYS A 240 19.85 -23.67 -5.04
CA LYS A 240 20.34 -22.53 -4.25
C LYS A 240 21.46 -22.94 -3.30
N LEU A 241 21.29 -24.04 -2.57
CA LEU A 241 22.31 -24.56 -1.65
C LEU A 241 23.57 -24.96 -2.42
N LYS A 242 23.42 -25.63 -3.57
CA LYS A 242 24.53 -26.07 -4.41
C LYS A 242 25.35 -24.92 -4.99
N ALA A 243 24.70 -23.80 -5.33
CA ALA A 243 25.40 -22.60 -5.75
C ALA A 243 26.25 -21.99 -4.62
N ASN A 244 25.75 -22.02 -3.38
CA ASN A 244 26.46 -21.50 -2.21
C ASN A 244 27.69 -22.34 -1.82
N ASP A 245 27.69 -23.66 -2.08
CA ASP A 245 28.86 -24.52 -1.85
C ASP A 245 30.13 -23.97 -2.52
N VAL A 246 29.97 -23.40 -3.72
CA VAL A 246 31.09 -22.84 -4.51
C VAL A 246 31.64 -21.55 -3.85
N GLU A 247 30.76 -20.75 -3.24
CA GLU A 247 31.15 -19.50 -2.59
C GLU A 247 31.76 -19.73 -1.19
N LEU A 248 31.39 -20.83 -0.54
CA LEU A 248 31.77 -21.18 0.83
C LEU A 248 32.72 -22.37 0.91
N GLU A 249 33.52 -22.60 -0.14
CA GLU A 249 34.44 -23.73 -0.23
C GLU A 249 35.36 -23.81 1.01
N GLY A 250 35.24 -24.91 1.77
CA GLY A 250 35.99 -25.15 3.00
C GLY A 250 35.42 -24.55 4.29
N LEU A 251 34.27 -23.87 4.23
CA LEU A 251 33.58 -23.28 5.40
C LEU A 251 32.35 -24.06 5.85
N CYS A 252 31.69 -24.79 4.95
CA CYS A 252 30.54 -25.65 5.27
C CYS A 252 30.65 -26.99 4.54
N THR A 253 29.93 -28.00 5.03
CA THR A 253 29.88 -29.32 4.38
C THR A 253 29.10 -29.19 3.06
N PRO A 254 29.66 -29.66 1.91
CA PRO A 254 28.97 -29.59 0.63
C PRO A 254 27.58 -30.25 0.68
N ILE A 255 26.59 -29.67 -0.01
CA ILE A 255 25.19 -30.13 0.10
C ILE A 255 25.01 -31.60 -0.33
N ASP A 256 25.79 -32.07 -1.30
CA ASP A 256 25.72 -33.47 -1.75
C ASP A 256 26.22 -34.45 -0.69
N ASP A 257 27.23 -34.04 0.08
CA ASP A 257 27.75 -34.84 1.21
C ASP A 257 26.73 -34.86 2.34
N LEU A 258 26.08 -33.72 2.61
CA LEU A 258 24.99 -33.65 3.59
C LEU A 258 23.79 -34.51 3.20
N ILE A 259 23.40 -34.51 1.93
CA ILE A 259 22.32 -35.37 1.41
C ILE A 259 22.64 -36.85 1.65
N GLN A 260 23.85 -37.29 1.30
CA GLN A 260 24.27 -38.69 1.55
C GLN A 260 24.22 -39.04 3.03
N ARG A 261 24.60 -38.10 3.91
CA ARG A 261 24.52 -38.29 5.36
C ARG A 261 23.08 -38.35 5.84
N PHE A 262 22.20 -37.47 5.38
CA PHE A 262 20.77 -37.53 5.71
C PHE A 262 20.13 -38.85 5.26
N GLU A 263 20.47 -39.36 4.08
CA GLU A 263 19.97 -40.66 3.58
C GLU A 263 20.45 -41.84 4.43
N LYS A 264 21.71 -41.80 4.86
CA LYS A 264 22.34 -42.89 5.62
C LYS A 264 21.99 -42.89 7.11
N GLU A 265 22.03 -41.72 7.72
CA GLU A 265 21.90 -41.52 9.17
C GLU A 265 20.46 -41.18 9.57
N GLY A 266 19.63 -40.73 8.62
CA GLY A 266 18.40 -40.00 8.90
C GLY A 266 18.67 -38.58 9.38
N ILE A 267 17.61 -37.90 9.80
CA ILE A 267 17.66 -36.52 10.25
C ILE A 267 17.24 -36.37 11.71
N LYS A 268 17.71 -35.29 12.33
CA LYS A 268 17.19 -34.76 13.59
C LYS A 268 16.89 -33.27 13.45
N VAL A 269 15.95 -32.80 14.27
CA VAL A 269 15.55 -31.39 14.32
C VAL A 269 16.13 -30.77 15.58
N VAL A 270 16.83 -29.64 15.43
CA VAL A 270 17.45 -28.94 16.57
C VAL A 270 17.16 -27.45 16.53
N PHE A 271 17.24 -26.81 17.69
CA PHE A 271 17.25 -25.36 17.80
C PHE A 271 18.62 -24.79 17.44
N GLY A 272 18.64 -23.54 16.97
CA GLY A 272 19.85 -22.74 16.98
C GLY A 272 20.29 -22.35 18.40
N ASN A 273 21.31 -21.49 18.48
CA ASN A 273 21.90 -21.02 19.75
C ASN A 273 20.90 -20.36 20.71
N ASP A 274 19.82 -19.78 20.17
CA ASP A 274 18.72 -19.22 20.96
C ASP A 274 17.40 -19.91 20.58
N PRO A 275 16.88 -20.84 21.39
CA PRO A 275 15.60 -21.51 21.13
C PRO A 275 14.43 -20.54 21.01
N GLU A 276 14.46 -19.42 21.74
CA GLU A 276 13.41 -18.40 21.71
C GLU A 276 13.47 -17.56 20.43
N SER A 277 14.54 -17.63 19.63
CA SER A 277 14.59 -16.96 18.33
C SER A 277 13.68 -17.62 17.29
N GLY A 278 13.33 -18.90 17.49
CA GLY A 278 12.58 -19.71 16.51
C GLY A 278 13.43 -20.18 15.33
N ASN A 279 14.76 -20.03 15.39
CA ASN A 279 15.67 -20.61 14.40
C ASN A 279 15.78 -22.11 14.62
N VAL A 280 15.46 -22.87 13.57
CA VAL A 280 15.39 -24.33 13.59
C VAL A 280 16.18 -24.87 12.43
N PHE A 281 16.91 -25.95 12.71
CA PHE A 281 17.84 -26.58 11.78
C PHE A 281 17.56 -28.08 11.71
N ILE A 282 17.85 -28.65 10.54
CA ILE A 282 17.83 -30.08 10.26
C ILE A 282 19.28 -30.53 10.09
N LEU A 283 19.69 -31.53 10.86
CA LEU A 283 21.04 -32.10 10.83
C LEU A 283 20.99 -33.62 10.59
N PRO A 284 22.07 -34.22 10.07
CA PRO A 284 22.23 -35.66 10.13
C PRO A 284 22.16 -36.11 11.59
N LEU A 285 21.55 -37.26 11.86
CA LEU A 285 21.32 -37.74 13.22
C LEU A 285 22.61 -37.74 14.07
N GLY A 286 23.74 -38.11 13.46
CA GLY A 286 25.05 -38.18 14.12
C GLY A 286 25.84 -36.88 14.17
N SER A 287 25.35 -35.77 13.62
CA SER A 287 26.06 -34.47 13.64
C SER A 287 25.60 -33.59 14.79
N ASP A 288 26.54 -32.93 15.47
CA ASP A 288 26.26 -31.83 16.40
C ASP A 288 26.77 -30.47 15.89
N ASP A 289 27.27 -30.42 14.64
CA ASP A 289 27.79 -29.20 14.02
C ASP A 289 26.68 -28.47 13.26
N VAL A 290 25.97 -27.57 13.96
CA VAL A 290 24.88 -26.77 13.37
C VAL A 290 25.40 -25.78 12.32
N GLU A 291 26.65 -25.33 12.41
CA GLU A 291 27.17 -24.32 11.48
C GLU A 291 27.51 -24.93 10.12
N SER A 292 28.12 -26.13 10.12
CA SER A 292 28.57 -26.79 8.89
C SER A 292 27.57 -27.77 8.31
N ASP A 293 26.73 -28.41 9.14
CA ASP A 293 25.92 -29.57 8.74
C ASP A 293 24.40 -29.32 8.75
N SER A 294 23.97 -28.06 8.75
CA SER A 294 22.54 -27.74 8.84
C SER A 294 21.89 -27.33 7.53
N VAL A 295 20.62 -27.69 7.39
CA VAL A 295 19.68 -27.08 6.44
C VAL A 295 18.43 -26.60 7.18
N PHE A 296 17.69 -25.67 6.58
CA PHE A 296 16.42 -25.21 7.16
C PHE A 296 15.27 -26.19 6.83
N PRO A 297 14.28 -26.37 7.72
CA PRO A 297 13.13 -27.23 7.46
C PRO A 297 12.43 -26.92 6.12
N LYS A 298 12.32 -25.65 5.74
CA LYS A 298 11.69 -25.23 4.48
C LYS A 298 12.33 -25.86 3.22
N HIS A 299 13.58 -26.30 3.30
CA HIS A 299 14.32 -26.92 2.20
C HIS A 299 13.96 -28.39 1.98
N LEU A 300 13.32 -29.07 2.94
CA LEU A 300 12.96 -30.48 2.79
C LEU A 300 11.78 -30.65 1.83
N GLN A 301 11.71 -31.77 1.11
CA GLN A 301 10.50 -32.19 0.40
C GLN A 301 9.43 -32.66 1.39
N ILE A 302 8.17 -32.54 1.02
CA ILE A 302 7.05 -33.08 1.80
C ILE A 302 6.54 -34.33 1.09
N ASP A 303 6.57 -35.46 1.78
CA ASP A 303 5.96 -36.70 1.34
C ASP A 303 4.75 -37.09 2.21
N GLU A 304 4.02 -38.13 1.80
CA GLU A 304 2.82 -38.61 2.52
C GLU A 304 3.16 -39.50 3.72
N SER A 305 4.33 -40.12 3.74
CA SER A 305 4.80 -41.01 4.82
C SER A 305 5.55 -40.29 5.95
N MET A 306 5.84 -39.00 5.76
CA MET A 306 6.52 -38.14 6.71
C MET A 306 5.76 -38.02 8.03
N ASP A 307 6.51 -37.93 9.14
CA ASP A 307 5.96 -37.55 10.44
C ASP A 307 5.13 -36.25 10.32
N SER A 308 3.88 -36.31 10.78
CA SER A 308 2.94 -35.20 10.62
C SER A 308 3.44 -33.90 11.26
N ARG A 309 4.21 -33.98 12.35
CA ARG A 309 4.80 -32.81 13.03
C ARG A 309 5.92 -32.20 12.20
N LEU A 310 6.78 -33.02 11.58
CA LEU A 310 7.81 -32.53 10.67
C LEU A 310 7.18 -31.87 9.45
N LYS A 311 6.14 -32.48 8.87
CA LYS A 311 5.38 -31.89 7.77
C LYS A 311 4.79 -30.52 8.14
N GLU A 312 4.19 -30.42 9.33
CA GLU A 312 3.70 -29.14 9.84
C GLU A 312 4.80 -28.11 10.07
N LEU A 313 5.98 -28.53 10.54
CA LEU A 313 7.14 -27.65 10.72
C LEU A 313 7.66 -27.10 9.38
N ILE A 314 7.73 -27.93 8.35
CA ILE A 314 8.14 -27.51 7.01
C ILE A 314 7.14 -26.49 6.45
N LEU A 315 5.83 -26.78 6.54
CA LEU A 315 4.79 -25.87 6.09
C LEU A 315 4.84 -24.54 6.86
N ALA A 316 4.95 -24.61 8.18
CA ALA A 316 5.13 -23.44 9.03
C ALA A 316 6.45 -22.71 8.76
N SER A 317 7.44 -23.29 8.09
CA SER A 317 8.69 -22.60 7.75
C SER A 317 8.66 -21.95 6.35
N ARG A 318 7.67 -22.30 5.51
CA ARG A 318 7.52 -21.81 4.12
C ARG A 318 6.55 -20.63 3.97
N SER A 319 5.57 -20.51 4.86
CA SER A 319 4.62 -19.38 4.88
C SER A 319 5.32 -18.03 5.09
#